data_AF-A0A2W7PJ13-F1
#
_entry.id   AF-A0A2W7PJ13-F1
#
_cell.length_a   1.000
_cell.length_b   1.000
_cell.length_c   1.000
_cell.angle_alpha   90.00
_cell.angle_beta   90.00
_cell.angle_gamma   90.00
#
_symmetry.space_group_name_H-M   'P 1'
#
loop_
_entity.id
_entity.type
_entity.pdbx_description
1 polymer ?
#
loop_
_entity_poly.entity_id
_entity_poly.type
_entity_poly.pdbx_seq_one_letter_code
_entity_poly.pdbx_strand_id
1 'polypeptide(L)' 'MTTAELQVEFKRILEYGYHQGKENDSIKTADLIEELSEQLKKLLDKK' A
#
# COMPACT_ATOMS: atom_id res chain seq x y z
N MET A 1 9.42 13.22 -7.78
CA MET A 1 9.52 11.80 -8.20
C MET A 1 9.13 11.67 -9.67
N THR A 2 9.73 10.77 -10.44
CA THR A 2 9.31 10.49 -11.83
C THR A 2 8.06 9.60 -11.87
N THR A 3 7.34 9.60 -13.00
CA THR A 3 6.16 8.74 -13.19
C THR A 3 6.48 7.26 -13.05
N ALA A 4 7.67 6.82 -13.50
CA ALA A 4 8.10 5.43 -13.40
C ALA A 4 8.35 5.01 -11.94
N GLU A 5 9.03 5.86 -11.16
CA GLU A 5 9.26 5.61 -9.73
C GLU A 5 7.93 5.56 -8.96
N LEU A 6 6.97 6.45 -9.28
CA LEU A 6 5.64 6.43 -8.69
C LEU A 6 4.91 5.10 -8.92
N GLN A 7 4.99 4.57 -10.14
CA GLN A 7 4.35 3.30 -10.49
C GLN A 7 4.97 2.11 -9.75
N VAL A 8 6.31 2.11 -9.58
CA VAL A 8 7.02 1.08 -8.82
C VAL A 8 6.60 1.09 -7.35
N GLU A 9 6.59 2.26 -6.72
CA GLU A 9 6.19 2.40 -5.32
C GLU A 9 4.71 2.05 -5.11
N PHE A 10 3.83 2.47 -6.03
CA PHE A 10 2.42 2.10 -5.99
C PHE A 10 2.22 0.58 -6.08
N LYS A 11 2.94 -0.10 -6.98
CA LYS A 11 2.89 -1.57 -7.11
C LYS A 11 3.33 -2.26 -5.82
N ARG A 12 4.39 -1.78 -5.17
CA ARG A 12 4.88 -2.33 -3.90
C ARG A 12 3.84 -2.26 -2.79
N ILE A 13 3.11 -1.15 -2.68
CA ILE A 13 2.04 -0.97 -1.68
C ILE A 13 0.91 -1.99 -1.92
N LEU A 14 0.52 -2.20 -3.17
CA LEU A 14 -0.52 -3.19 -3.50
C LEU A 14 -0.06 -4.63 -3.25
N GLU A 15 1.18 -4.97 -3.58
CA GLU A 15 1.76 -6.29 -3.30
C GLU A 15 1.80 -6.55 -1.79
N TYR A 16 2.23 -5.56 -0.99
CA TYR A 16 2.18 -5.63 0.47
C TYR A 16 0.76 -5.93 0.98
N GLY A 17 -0.25 -5.18 0.50
CA GLY A 17 -1.63 -5.38 0.89
C GLY A 17 -2.16 -6.79 0.55
N TYR A 18 -1.81 -7.29 -0.64
CA TYR A 18 -2.19 -8.64 -1.06
C TYR A 18 -1.54 -9.73 -0.19
N HIS A 19 -0.25 -9.61 0.12
CA HIS A 19 0.45 -10.56 1.00
C HIS A 19 -0.13 -10.53 2.42
N GLN A 20 -0.32 -9.34 3.01
CA GLN A 20 -0.92 -9.23 4.34
C GLN A 20 -2.32 -9.82 4.38
N GLY A 21 -3.20 -9.47 3.44
CA GLY A 21 -4.57 -9.99 3.42
C GLY A 21 -4.65 -11.50 3.16
N LYS A 22 -3.63 -12.11 2.54
CA LYS A 22 -3.59 -13.54 2.23
C LYS A 22 -2.90 -14.39 3.31
N GLU A 23 -1.84 -13.86 3.92
CA GLU A 23 -0.99 -14.61 4.85
C GLU A 23 -1.30 -14.32 6.32
N ASN A 24 -2.01 -13.23 6.60
CA ASN A 24 -2.38 -12.82 7.95
C ASN A 24 -3.88 -12.98 8.19
N ASP A 25 -4.31 -14.20 8.54
CA ASP A 25 -5.72 -14.51 8.83
C ASP A 25 -6.31 -13.72 10.01
N SER A 26 -5.47 -13.03 10.78
CA SER A 26 -5.87 -12.25 11.95
C SER A 26 -6.00 -10.75 11.68
N ILE A 27 -5.57 -10.27 10.51
CA ILE A 27 -5.69 -8.85 10.19
C ILE A 27 -7.14 -8.51 9.87
N LYS A 28 -7.68 -7.47 10.52
CA LYS A 28 -8.99 -6.96 10.15
C LYS A 28 -8.85 -6.20 8.83
N THR A 29 -9.79 -6.42 7.92
CA THR A 29 -9.84 -5.72 6.64
C THR A 29 -9.80 -4.20 6.79
N ALA A 30 -10.46 -3.65 7.83
CA ALA A 30 -10.46 -2.22 8.10
C ALA A 30 -9.04 -1.69 8.43
N ASP A 31 -8.32 -2.39 9.30
CA ASP A 31 -6.95 -2.01 9.71
C ASP A 31 -6.00 -2.06 8.50
N LEU A 32 -6.13 -3.10 7.66
CA LEU A 32 -5.36 -3.22 6.42
C LEU A 32 -5.67 -2.09 5.42
N ILE A 33 -6.94 -1.74 5.24
CA ILE A 33 -7.35 -0.64 4.35
C ILE A 33 -6.82 0.70 4.86
N GLU A 34 -6.87 0.94 6.18
CA GLU A 34 -6.35 2.15 6.79
C GLU A 34 -4.84 2.29 6.56
N GLU A 35 -4.08 1.21 6.79
CA GLU A 35 -2.64 1.18 6.55
C GLU A 35 -2.29 1.44 5.08
N LEU A 36 -2.96 0.77 4.15
CA LEU A 36 -2.73 0.99 2.71
C LEU A 36 -3.08 2.43 2.31
N SER A 37 -4.15 2.99 2.86
CA SER A 37 -4.57 4.37 2.59
C SER A 37 -3.52 5.37 3.07
N GLU A 38 -2.91 5.15 4.25
CA GLU A 38 -1.80 5.98 4.72
C GLU A 38 -0.57 5.89 3.83
N GLN A 39 -0.19 4.67 3.41
CA GLN A 39 0.97 4.47 2.54
C GLN A 39 0.77 5.18 1.19
N LEU A 40 -0.43 5.08 0.61
CA LEU A 40 -0.80 5.77 -0.62
C LEU A 40 -0.80 7.30 -0.46
N LYS A 41 -1.33 7.82 0.66
CA LYS A 41 -1.30 9.25 0.96
C LYS A 41 0.14 9.77 1.04
N LYS A 42 1.01 9.08 1.79
CA LYS A 42 2.44 9.41 1.90
C LYS A 42 3.15 9.39 0.54
N LEU A 43 2.76 8.47 -0.36
CA LEU A 43 3.29 8.42 -1.73
C LEU A 43 2.85 9.62 -2.57
N LEU A 44 1.59 10.02 -2.47
CA LEU A 44 1.04 11.18 -3.20
C LEU A 44 1.59 12.50 -2.68
N ASP A 45 1.81 12.63 -1.37
CA ASP A 45 2.38 13.83 -0.74
C ASP A 45 3.88 14.03 -1.10
N LYS A 46 4.55 12.96 -1.56
CA LYS A 46 5.96 13.00 -2.05
C LYS A 46 6.09 13.36 -3.54
N LYS A 47 4.98 13.46 -4.25
CA LYS A 47 4.95 13.78 -5.69
C LYS A 47 5.21 15.26 -5.92
#